data_AF-A0A7R9MTL7-F1
#
_entry.id   AF-A0A7R9MTL7-F1
#
_cell.length_a   1.000
_cell.length_b   1.000
_cell.length_c   1.000
_cell.angle_alpha   90.00
_cell.angle_beta   90.00
_cell.angle_gamma   90.00
#
_symmetry.space_group_name_H-M   'P 1'
#
loop_
_entity.id
_entity.type
_entity.pdbx_description
1 polymer ?
#
loop_
_entity_poly.entity_id
_entity_poly.type
_entity_poly.pdbx_seq_one_letter_code
_entity_poly.pdbx_strand_id
1 'polypeptide(L)'
;MLGQKIEIDGILIHFEKVGTGPEKVLLLPGGLGTSRTDFTHQLESFDPNVFTLIAWDPPGYGFSRPPDRRWSKDVYARDADIAAKLME
;
A
#
# COMPACT_ATOMS: atom_id res chain seq x y z
N MET A 1 -15.28 3.63 2.30
CA MET A 1 -13.85 3.78 2.01
C MET A 1 -13.37 2.39 1.63
N LEU A 2 -12.93 2.17 0.39
CA LEU A 2 -12.40 0.87 0.00
C LEU A 2 -11.03 0.68 0.69
N GLY A 3 -10.74 -0.55 1.12
CA GLY A 3 -9.50 -0.88 1.82
C GLY A 3 -9.65 -1.09 3.32
N GLN A 4 -8.56 -1.57 3.89
CA GLN A 4 -8.42 -1.99 5.27
C GLN A 4 -7.15 -1.38 5.85
N LYS A 5 -7.03 -1.39 7.18
CA LYS A 5 -5.84 -0.93 7.88
C LYS A 5 -5.23 -2.05 8.69
N ILE A 6 -3.91 -2.09 8.72
CA ILE A 6 -3.13 -2.97 9.61
C ILE A 6 -2.11 -2.13 10.36
N GLU A 7 -1.87 -2.47 11.63
CA GLU A 7 -0.82 -1.83 12.42
C GLU A 7 0.52 -2.48 12.10
N ILE A 8 1.49 -1.67 11.65
CA ILE A 8 2.89 -2.08 11.41
C ILE A 8 3.77 -1.05 12.08
N ASP A 9 4.63 -1.50 13.00
CA ASP A 9 5.56 -0.65 13.76
C ASP A 9 4.88 0.57 14.42
N GLY A 10 3.65 0.39 14.92
CA GLY A 10 2.86 1.45 15.56
C GLY A 10 2.21 2.45 14.60
N ILE A 11 2.17 2.15 13.30
CA ILE A 11 1.50 2.96 12.26
C ILE A 11 0.35 2.17 11.66
N LEU A 12 -0.83 2.79 11.56
CA LEU A 12 -1.97 2.22 10.84
C LEU A 12 -1.81 2.42 9.34
N ILE A 13 -1.34 1.39 8.65
CA ILE A 13 -1.13 1.38 7.21
C ILE A 13 -2.43 1.00 6.51
N HIS A 14 -2.95 1.92 5.70
CA HIS A 14 -4.04 1.65 4.77
C HIS A 14 -3.53 0.90 3.54
N PHE A 15 -4.31 -0.09 3.13
CA PHE A 15 -4.10 -0.81 1.88
C PHE A 15 -5.41 -1.38 1.35
N GLU A 16 -5.41 -1.69 0.06
CA GLU A 16 -6.46 -2.40 -0.64
C GLU A 16 -5.93 -3.75 -1.12
N LYS A 17 -6.77 -4.77 -1.00
CA LYS A 17 -6.49 -6.12 -1.47
C LYS A 17 -7.57 -6.53 -2.46
N VAL A 18 -7.18 -6.89 -3.67
CA VAL A 18 -8.10 -7.35 -4.73
C VAL A 18 -7.58 -8.64 -5.33
N GLY A 19 -8.48 -9.59 -5.58
CA GLY A 19 -8.15 -10.88 -6.19
C GLY A 19 -7.70 -11.95 -5.19
N THR A 20 -7.71 -13.19 -5.69
CA THR A 20 -7.44 -14.44 -4.95
C THR A 20 -6.47 -15.35 -5.72
N GLY A 21 -5.80 -14.82 -6.74
CA GLY A 21 -4.78 -15.56 -7.47
C GLY A 21 -3.59 -15.94 -6.58
N PRO A 22 -2.85 -17.01 -6.93
CA PRO A 22 -1.76 -17.53 -6.10
C PRO A 22 -0.56 -16.57 -6.04
N GLU A 23 -0.38 -15.72 -7.06
CA GLU A 23 0.72 -14.78 -7.17
C GLU A 23 0.36 -13.43 -6.53
N LYS A 24 1.09 -13.02 -5.49
CA LYS A 24 0.88 -11.74 -4.80
C LYS A 24 1.69 -10.63 -5.47
N VAL A 25 1.06 -9.50 -5.77
CA VAL A 25 1.72 -8.32 -6.37
C VAL A 25 1.49 -7.09 -5.50
N LEU A 26 2.58 -6.47 -5.05
CA LEU A 26 2.55 -5.21 -4.33
C LEU A 26 2.66 -4.02 -5.29
N LEU A 27 1.76 -3.05 -5.18
CA LEU A 27 1.75 -1.81 -5.96
C LEU A 27 2.28 -0.67 -5.11
N LEU A 28 3.45 -0.13 -5.50
CA LEU A 28 4.15 0.94 -4.79
C LEU A 28 3.88 2.29 -5.47
N PRO A 29 3.14 3.22 -4.84
CA PRO A 29 2.82 4.50 -5.46
C PRO A 29 4.04 5.42 -5.55
N GLY A 30 3.92 6.46 -6.38
CA GLY A 30 4.96 7.48 -6.56
C GLY A 30 4.98 8.54 -5.45
N GLY A 31 5.65 9.66 -5.73
CA GLY A 31 5.66 10.81 -4.82
C GLY A 31 4.26 11.37 -4.59
N LEU A 32 3.84 11.45 -3.31
CA LEU A 32 2.48 11.81 -2.87
C LEU A 32 1.35 10.88 -3.36
N GLY A 33 1.69 9.74 -3.95
CA GLY A 33 0.70 8.79 -4.46
C GLY A 33 0.04 7.95 -3.35
N THR A 34 -1.04 7.29 -3.73
CA THR A 34 -1.90 6.45 -2.88
C THR A 34 -2.38 5.23 -3.66
N SER A 35 -3.02 4.27 -2.99
CA SER A 35 -3.66 3.12 -3.65
C SER A 35 -4.60 3.56 -4.77
N ARG A 36 -5.36 4.65 -4.59
CA ARG A 36 -6.38 5.10 -5.55
C ARG A 36 -5.96 6.20 -6.49
N THR A 37 -5.04 7.08 -6.12
CA THR A 37 -4.56 8.10 -7.06
C THR A 37 -3.68 7.49 -8.15
N ASP A 38 -2.99 6.39 -7.84
CA ASP A 38 -1.97 5.82 -8.73
C ASP A 38 -2.45 4.52 -9.39
N PHE A 39 -3.30 3.73 -8.71
CA PHE A 39 -3.61 2.35 -9.14
C PHE A 39 -5.10 2.02 -9.28
N THR A 40 -6.00 3.01 -9.37
CA THR A 40 -7.43 2.73 -9.53
C THR A 40 -7.72 1.78 -10.69
N HIS A 41 -7.11 2.00 -11.86
CA HIS A 41 -7.36 1.14 -13.02
C HIS A 41 -6.85 -0.29 -12.82
N GLN A 42 -5.68 -0.48 -12.20
CA GLN A 42 -5.12 -1.80 -11.91
C GLN A 42 -5.97 -2.55 -10.88
N LEU A 43 -6.47 -1.86 -9.86
CA LEU A 43 -7.36 -2.41 -8.83
C LEU A 43 -8.74 -2.81 -9.38
N GLU A 44 -9.20 -2.20 -10.47
CA GLU A 44 -10.55 -2.42 -11.01
C GLU A 44 -10.60 -3.29 -12.26
N SER A 45 -9.49 -3.41 -13.01
CA SER A 45 -9.52 -3.95 -14.38
C SER A 45 -8.77 -5.26 -14.57
N PHE A 46 -8.13 -5.81 -13.54
CA PHE A 46 -7.35 -7.05 -13.66
C PHE A 46 -8.17 -8.31 -13.34
N ASP A 47 -7.82 -9.47 -13.92
CA ASP A 47 -8.47 -10.75 -13.61
C ASP A 47 -8.16 -11.17 -12.15
N PRO A 48 -9.15 -11.16 -11.25
CA PRO A 48 -8.92 -11.43 -9.83
C PRO A 48 -8.45 -12.86 -9.55
N ASN A 49 -8.50 -13.78 -10.52
CA ASN A 49 -8.07 -15.17 -10.33
C ASN A 49 -6.59 -15.41 -10.62
N VAL A 50 -5.89 -14.47 -11.27
CA VAL A 50 -4.47 -14.63 -11.65
C VAL A 50 -3.54 -14.05 -10.58
N PHE A 51 -3.85 -12.85 -10.07
CA PHE A 51 -3.07 -12.18 -9.02
C PHE A 51 -3.93 -11.86 -7.80
N THR A 52 -3.29 -11.78 -6.65
CA THR A 52 -3.76 -10.99 -5.51
C THR A 52 -2.97 -9.69 -5.47
N LEU A 53 -3.62 -8.59 -5.84
CA LEU A 53 -3.05 -7.25 -5.80
C LEU A 53 -3.17 -6.68 -4.40
N ILE A 54 -2.09 -6.06 -3.92
CA ILE A 54 -2.02 -5.29 -2.68
C ILE A 54 -1.52 -3.89 -3.05
N ALA A 55 -2.37 -2.87 -2.88
CA ALA A 55 -2.00 -1.47 -3.11
C ALA A 55 -2.07 -0.71 -1.80
N TRP A 56 -0.98 -0.06 -1.41
CA TRP A 56 -0.84 0.55 -0.09
C TRP A 56 -0.66 2.06 -0.16
N ASP A 57 -0.96 2.73 0.94
CA ASP A 57 -0.58 4.11 1.18
C ASP A 57 0.66 4.13 2.08
N PRO A 58 1.81 4.66 1.62
CA PRO A 58 3.01 4.81 2.47
C PRO A 58 2.72 5.63 3.75
N PRO A 59 3.51 5.47 4.82
CA PRO A 59 3.32 6.24 6.06
C PRO A 59 3.27 7.75 5.78
N GLY A 60 2.18 8.38 6.20
CA GLY A 60 1.94 9.81 5.98
C GLY A 60 1.31 10.18 4.64
N TYR A 61 1.02 9.22 3.77
CA TYR A 61 0.25 9.41 2.54
C TYR A 61 -1.19 8.91 2.72
N GLY A 62 -2.09 9.44 1.87
CA GLY A 62 -3.49 9.02 1.78
C GLY A 62 -4.15 8.79 3.15
N PHE A 63 -4.64 7.58 3.36
CA PHE A 63 -5.30 7.14 4.58
C PHE A 63 -4.36 6.47 5.60
N SER A 64 -3.07 6.32 5.30
CA SER A 64 -2.00 5.96 6.27
C SER A 64 -1.58 7.15 7.13
N ARG A 65 -2.59 7.85 7.64
CA ARG A 65 -2.51 9.02 8.52
C ARG A 65 -3.46 8.81 9.71
N PRO A 66 -3.06 9.19 10.93
CA PRO A 66 -1.70 9.61 11.34
C PRO A 66 -0.64 8.49 11.17
N PRO A 67 0.67 8.81 11.14
CA PRO A 67 1.31 10.13 11.31
C PRO A 67 1.29 10.96 10.01
N ASP A 68 1.78 12.20 10.06
CA ASP A 68 2.13 12.95 8.85
C ASP A 68 3.44 12.45 8.24
N ARG A 69 3.64 12.67 6.94
CA ARG A 69 4.83 12.20 6.21
C ARG A 69 6.12 12.77 6.80
N ARG A 70 7.02 11.89 7.22
CA ARG A 70 8.35 12.26 7.71
C ARG A 70 9.42 12.03 6.64
N TRP A 71 9.98 13.13 6.13
CA TRP A 71 11.12 13.12 5.22
C TRP A 71 12.45 13.08 5.98
N SER A 72 13.24 12.05 5.74
CA SER A 72 14.57 11.84 6.33
C SER A 72 15.46 11.10 5.33
N LYS A 73 16.77 11.03 5.59
CA LYS A 73 17.73 10.39 4.67
C LYS A 73 17.42 8.91 4.40
N ASP A 74 16.77 8.25 5.34
CA ASP A 74 16.38 6.83 5.35
C ASP A 74 14.92 6.60 4.92
N VAL A 75 14.22 7.61 4.41
CA VAL A 75 12.77 7.52 4.13
C VAL A 75 12.41 6.35 3.22
N TYR A 76 13.18 6.10 2.15
CA TYR A 76 12.91 5.01 1.23
C TYR A 76 13.19 3.63 1.84
N ALA A 77 14.21 3.52 2.70
CA ALA A 77 14.52 2.28 3.41
C ALA A 77 13.39 1.95 4.39
N ARG A 78 12.92 2.94 5.17
CA ARG A 78 11.79 2.77 6.09
C ARG A 78 10.50 2.37 5.37
N ASP A 79 10.20 3.01 4.24
CA ASP A 79 9.04 2.63 3.43
C ASP A 79 9.17 1.20 2.90
N ALA A 80 10.35 0.81 2.42
CA ALA A 80 10.60 -0.55 1.94
C ALA A 80 10.42 -1.60 3.04
N ASP A 81 10.90 -1.33 4.26
CA ASP A 81 10.75 -2.24 5.41
C ASP A 81 9.27 -2.42 5.79
N ILE A 82 8.51 -1.33 5.85
CA ILE A 82 7.06 -1.39 6.18
C ILE A 82 6.29 -2.09 5.06
N ALA A 83 6.62 -1.80 3.81
CA ALA A 83 6.01 -2.43 2.64
C ALA A 83 6.28 -3.94 2.59
N ALA A 84 7.48 -4.38 2.99
CA ALA A 84 7.81 -5.79 3.11
C ALA A 84 6.99 -6.46 4.23
N LYS A 85 6.92 -5.86 5.42
CA LYS A 85 6.10 -6.34 6.55
C LYS A 85 4.61 -6.43 6.23
N LEU A 86 4.10 -5.52 5.38
CA LEU A 86 2.71 -5.55 4.92
C LEU A 86 2.38 -6.83 4.12
N MET A 87 3.38 -7.43 3.48
CA MET A 87 3.22 -8.58 2.58
C MET A 87 3.40 -9.93 3.28
N GLU A 88 3.88 -9.94 4.53
CA GLU A 88 4.01 -11.13 5.40
C GLU A 88 2.63 -11.63 5.86
#